data_AF-A0A7C9B999-F1
#
_entry.id   AF-A0A7C9B999-F1
#
_cell.length_a   1.000
_cell.length_b   1.000
_cell.length_c   1.000
_cell.angle_alpha   90.00
_cell.angle_beta   90.00
_cell.angle_gamma   90.00
#
_symmetry.space_group_name_H-M   'P 1'
#
loop_
_entity.id
_entity.type
_entity.pdbx_description
1 polymer ?
#
loop_
_entity_poly.entity_id
_entity_poly.type
_entity_poly.pdbx_seq_one_letter_code
_entity_poly.pdbx_strand_id
1 'polypeptide(L)'
;MKKLSIVLMLAAACLLLPPTAVAQYVDWTGTVSTEWNEPDNWSTHAVPVDTSFVRIIQAASDGRYPVLSSSVKVRYFRLQTYQITIGSHTLEADEMDTLWGTIVSDNGKLKVTGINPLYGTYIQGPINIDLEYGRLFGITYGGDVVMHVTSKANQYNWWPRNSGVYISYNANDTFKGNVKFIVDGVGDLNIGTFASTTLFEKKVDFILSNPGPNQTRVYFSQRGGTSIFKDSVNVFLTPGPSFIPSLS
;
A
#
# COMPACT_ATOMS: atom_id res chain seq x y z
N MET A 1 4.16 -49.71 -32.26
CA MET A 1 2.93 -48.87 -32.35
C MET A 1 2.49 -48.24 -31.03
N LYS A 2 2.66 -48.87 -29.85
CA LYS A 2 2.21 -48.29 -28.56
C LYS A 2 2.95 -47.02 -28.07
N LYS A 3 4.21 -46.80 -28.49
CA LYS A 3 5.00 -45.61 -28.09
C LYS A 3 4.65 -44.33 -28.86
N LEU A 4 4.05 -44.44 -30.06
CA LEU A 4 3.68 -43.28 -30.88
C LEU A 4 2.36 -42.64 -30.43
N SER A 5 1.45 -43.42 -29.85
CA SER A 5 0.15 -42.95 -29.33
C SER A 5 0.26 -42.14 -28.04
N ILE A 6 1.27 -42.39 -27.19
CA ILE A 6 1.47 -41.63 -25.94
C ILE A 6 2.05 -40.24 -26.24
N VAL A 7 2.94 -40.12 -27.24
CA VAL A 7 3.51 -38.83 -27.65
C VAL A 7 2.47 -37.92 -28.30
N LEU A 8 1.53 -38.46 -29.10
CA LEU A 8 0.41 -37.69 -29.63
C LEU A 8 -0.61 -37.26 -28.55
N MET A 9 -0.86 -38.08 -27.53
CA MET A 9 -1.75 -37.70 -26.42
C MET A 9 -1.16 -36.62 -25.50
N LEU A 10 0.15 -36.65 -25.24
CA LEU A 10 0.81 -35.57 -24.47
C LEU A 10 0.89 -34.25 -25.27
N ALA A 11 1.10 -34.30 -26.58
CA ALA A 11 1.10 -33.11 -27.43
C ALA A 11 -0.30 -32.47 -27.54
N ALA A 12 -1.37 -33.28 -27.57
CA ALA A 12 -2.75 -32.80 -27.57
C ALA A 12 -3.19 -32.23 -26.20
N ALA A 13 -2.66 -32.75 -25.09
CA ALA A 13 -2.97 -32.24 -23.74
C ALA A 13 -2.37 -30.85 -23.46
N CYS A 14 -1.22 -30.50 -24.06
CA CYS A 14 -0.65 -29.15 -23.95
C CYS A 14 -1.39 -28.08 -24.78
N LEU A 15 -2.17 -28.49 -25.80
CA LEU A 15 -2.95 -27.58 -26.67
C LEU A 15 -4.37 -27.27 -26.15
N LEU A 16 -4.80 -27.95 -25.08
CA LEU A 16 -6.13 -27.80 -24.47
C LEU A 16 -6.10 -27.09 -23.11
N LEU A 17 -4.94 -26.56 -22.70
CA LEU A 17 -4.90 -25.67 -21.55
C LEU A 17 -5.72 -24.42 -21.89
N PRO A 18 -6.76 -24.07 -21.11
CA PRO A 18 -7.49 -22.84 -21.34
C PRO A 18 -6.48 -21.69 -21.35
N PRO A 19 -6.56 -20.74 -22.29
CA PRO A 19 -5.71 -19.57 -22.26
C PRO A 19 -5.85 -18.96 -20.86
N THR A 20 -4.73 -18.87 -20.15
CA THR A 20 -4.69 -18.16 -18.88
C THR A 20 -5.17 -16.74 -19.17
N ALA A 21 -6.39 -16.43 -18.76
CA ALA A 21 -6.94 -15.09 -18.89
C ALA A 21 -5.99 -14.15 -18.16
N VAL A 22 -5.21 -13.39 -18.93
CA VAL A 22 -4.36 -12.35 -18.37
C VAL A 22 -5.33 -11.31 -17.83
N ALA A 23 -5.19 -10.97 -16.54
CA ALA A 23 -5.95 -9.88 -15.95
C ALA A 23 -5.82 -8.63 -16.82
N GLN A 24 -6.94 -8.17 -17.40
CA GLN A 24 -6.96 -6.99 -18.24
C GLN A 24 -6.94 -5.75 -17.34
N TYR A 25 -6.00 -4.84 -17.62
CA TYR A 25 -5.94 -3.56 -16.94
C TYR A 25 -7.04 -2.61 -17.44
N VAL A 26 -7.57 -1.81 -16.54
CA VAL A 26 -8.48 -0.70 -16.82
C VAL A 26 -7.71 0.59 -16.57
N ASP A 27 -7.27 1.20 -17.66
CA ASP A 27 -6.45 2.40 -17.62
C ASP A 27 -7.30 3.67 -17.61
N TRP A 28 -6.91 4.65 -16.78
CA TRP A 28 -7.46 6.00 -16.82
C TRP A 28 -7.04 6.71 -18.12
N THR A 29 -8.01 7.31 -18.80
CA THR A 29 -7.80 8.12 -20.01
C THR A 29 -8.11 9.59 -19.75
N GLY A 30 -9.08 9.90 -18.87
CA GLY A 30 -9.50 11.26 -18.56
C GLY A 30 -10.08 12.03 -19.76
N THR A 31 -10.60 11.31 -20.76
CA THR A 31 -11.06 11.88 -22.04
C THR A 31 -12.27 12.80 -21.90
N VAL A 32 -13.12 12.58 -20.89
CA VAL A 32 -14.39 13.32 -20.69
C VAL A 32 -14.32 14.29 -19.51
N SER A 33 -13.80 13.88 -18.35
CA SER A 33 -13.75 14.69 -17.15
C SER A 33 -12.68 14.20 -16.16
N THR A 34 -12.66 14.75 -14.94
CA THR A 34 -11.87 14.25 -13.82
C THR A 34 -12.63 13.21 -12.98
N GLU A 35 -13.93 13.01 -13.21
CA GLU A 35 -14.77 12.17 -12.35
C GLU A 35 -14.42 10.69 -12.51
N TRP A 36 -14.03 10.02 -11.42
CA TRP A 36 -13.74 8.58 -11.41
C TRP A 36 -14.92 7.75 -11.94
N ASN A 37 -16.15 8.17 -11.63
CA ASN A 37 -17.38 7.44 -11.94
C ASN A 37 -17.92 7.70 -13.36
N GLU A 38 -17.19 8.41 -14.21
CA GLU A 38 -17.53 8.61 -15.62
C GLU A 38 -16.94 7.45 -16.47
N PRO A 39 -17.77 6.55 -17.04
CA PRO A 39 -17.29 5.39 -17.80
C PRO A 39 -16.33 5.74 -18.93
N ASP A 40 -16.55 6.86 -19.63
CA ASP A 40 -15.74 7.25 -20.79
C ASP A 40 -14.37 7.85 -20.42
N ASN A 41 -14.09 8.01 -19.12
CA ASN A 41 -12.73 8.29 -18.63
C ASN A 41 -11.87 7.02 -18.48
N TRP A 42 -12.41 5.85 -18.81
CA TRP A 42 -11.70 4.57 -18.72
C TRP A 42 -11.55 3.91 -20.08
N SER A 43 -10.40 3.27 -20.30
CA SER A 43 -10.08 2.54 -21.55
C SER A 43 -11.08 1.45 -21.94
N THR A 44 -11.88 0.94 -21.00
CA THR A 44 -12.91 -0.08 -21.24
C THR A 44 -14.31 0.50 -21.38
N HIS A 45 -14.49 1.82 -21.33
CA HIS A 45 -15.81 2.49 -21.30
C HIS A 45 -16.71 1.98 -20.16
N ALA A 46 -16.10 1.64 -19.03
CA ALA A 46 -16.78 1.11 -17.85
C ALA A 46 -16.02 1.52 -16.59
N VAL A 47 -16.75 1.88 -15.53
CA VAL A 47 -16.16 2.22 -14.23
C VAL A 47 -15.56 0.96 -13.59
N PRO A 48 -14.31 1.01 -13.09
CA PRO A 48 -13.69 -0.12 -12.40
C PRO A 48 -14.50 -0.58 -11.18
N VAL A 49 -14.50 -1.89 -10.97
CA VAL A 49 -15.15 -2.56 -9.84
C VAL A 49 -14.11 -3.30 -8.99
N ASP A 50 -14.55 -3.99 -7.93
CA ASP A 50 -13.71 -4.68 -6.96
C ASP A 50 -12.83 -5.81 -7.52
N THR A 51 -13.10 -6.27 -8.75
CA THR A 51 -12.27 -7.25 -9.46
C THR A 51 -11.29 -6.62 -10.46
N SER A 52 -11.39 -5.31 -10.70
CA SER A 52 -10.61 -4.60 -11.72
C SER A 52 -9.16 -4.34 -11.30
N PHE A 53 -8.26 -4.37 -12.29
CA PHE A 53 -6.86 -3.97 -12.15
C PHE A 53 -6.70 -2.58 -12.74
N VAL A 54 -6.65 -1.56 -11.89
CA VAL A 54 -6.67 -0.16 -12.33
C VAL A 54 -5.26 0.40 -12.45
N ARG A 55 -5.01 1.19 -13.50
CA ARG A 55 -3.77 1.95 -13.64
C ARG A 55 -4.01 3.39 -14.06
N ILE A 56 -3.21 4.29 -13.49
CA ILE A 56 -3.05 5.68 -13.93
C ILE A 56 -1.59 5.83 -14.32
N ILE A 57 -1.30 5.57 -15.60
CA ILE A 57 0.07 5.41 -16.13
C ILE A 57 0.36 6.30 -17.34
N GLN A 58 -0.60 7.12 -17.76
CA GLN A 58 -0.44 8.10 -18.83
C GLN A 58 -1.03 9.43 -18.39
N ALA A 59 -0.52 10.52 -18.95
CA ALA A 59 -1.09 11.84 -18.74
C ALA A 59 -2.51 11.83 -19.30
N ALA A 60 -3.49 12.28 -18.51
CA ALA A 60 -4.78 12.63 -19.07
C ALA A 60 -4.56 13.77 -20.09
N SER A 61 -5.25 13.71 -21.23
CA SER A 61 -5.03 14.59 -22.38
C SER A 61 -4.97 16.09 -22.06
N ASP A 62 -5.67 16.53 -21.01
CA ASP A 62 -5.67 17.92 -20.53
C ASP A 62 -5.33 18.06 -19.03
N GLY A 63 -4.58 17.11 -18.45
CA GLY A 63 -4.32 17.11 -17.01
C GLY A 63 -5.55 16.75 -16.15
N ARG A 64 -6.56 16.14 -16.78
CA ARG A 64 -7.77 15.61 -16.12
C ARG A 64 -7.46 14.33 -15.34
N TYR A 65 -6.73 14.48 -14.24
CA TYR A 65 -6.45 13.38 -13.32
C TYR A 65 -7.71 12.95 -12.55
N PRO A 66 -7.83 11.66 -12.17
CA PRO A 66 -9.02 11.17 -11.53
C PRO A 66 -9.24 11.79 -10.15
N VAL A 67 -10.50 12.09 -9.86
CA VAL A 67 -11.02 12.57 -8.59
C VAL A 67 -12.10 11.60 -8.13
N LEU A 68 -11.96 11.11 -6.89
CA LEU A 68 -12.99 10.30 -6.24
C LEU A 68 -14.12 11.22 -5.75
N SER A 69 -15.35 10.93 -6.18
CA SER A 69 -16.58 11.51 -5.61
C SER A 69 -17.25 10.59 -4.58
N SER A 70 -16.73 9.37 -4.42
CA SER A 70 -17.14 8.37 -3.44
C SER A 70 -15.98 7.42 -3.14
N SER A 71 -16.07 6.65 -2.04
CA SER A 71 -15.10 5.58 -1.77
C SER A 71 -15.23 4.48 -2.81
N VAL A 72 -14.10 3.93 -3.26
CA VAL A 72 -14.03 2.91 -4.31
C VAL A 72 -13.24 1.71 -3.84
N LYS A 73 -13.57 0.56 -4.41
CA LYS A 73 -12.83 -0.69 -4.22
C LYS A 73 -12.43 -1.26 -5.58
N VAL A 74 -11.17 -1.64 -5.69
CA VAL A 74 -10.60 -2.32 -6.85
C VAL A 74 -9.79 -3.53 -6.37
N ARG A 75 -9.40 -4.42 -7.27
CA ARG A 75 -8.52 -5.53 -6.89
C ARG A 75 -7.08 -5.06 -6.74
N TYR A 76 -6.63 -4.27 -7.70
CA TYR A 76 -5.27 -3.78 -7.76
C TYR A 76 -5.24 -2.35 -8.27
N PHE A 77 -4.37 -1.53 -7.69
CA PHE A 77 -4.21 -0.14 -8.11
C PHE A 77 -2.74 0.21 -8.35
N ARG A 78 -2.45 0.79 -9.53
CA ARG A 78 -1.15 1.36 -9.86
C ARG A 78 -1.27 2.84 -10.21
N LEU A 79 -0.42 3.67 -9.59
CA LEU A 79 -0.20 5.06 -9.99
C LEU A 79 1.26 5.27 -10.41
N GLN A 80 1.48 5.77 -11.62
CA GLN A 80 2.84 6.00 -12.13
C GLN A 80 2.94 7.40 -12.72
N THR A 81 3.90 8.21 -12.26
CA THR A 81 4.24 9.55 -12.76
C THR A 81 3.18 10.66 -12.54
N TYR A 82 1.92 10.30 -12.36
CA TYR A 82 0.78 11.23 -12.39
C TYR A 82 0.09 11.37 -11.03
N GLN A 83 -1.13 11.91 -11.03
CA GLN A 83 -1.90 12.21 -9.83
C GLN A 83 -3.19 11.40 -9.73
N ILE A 84 -3.64 11.16 -8.50
CA ILE A 84 -5.03 10.89 -8.15
C ILE A 84 -5.45 11.79 -6.98
N THR A 85 -6.68 12.28 -6.99
CA THR A 85 -7.28 12.98 -5.85
C THR A 85 -8.28 12.06 -5.18
N ILE A 86 -7.96 11.59 -3.99
CA ILE A 86 -8.87 10.78 -3.18
C ILE A 86 -9.73 11.64 -2.23
N GLY A 87 -9.36 12.90 -2.00
CA GLY A 87 -10.08 13.80 -1.09
C GLY A 87 -10.22 13.18 0.29
N SER A 88 -11.45 13.15 0.83
CA SER A 88 -11.80 12.49 2.09
C SER A 88 -12.30 11.05 1.93
N HIS A 89 -12.18 10.46 0.73
CA HIS A 89 -12.70 9.13 0.42
C HIS A 89 -11.68 8.02 0.65
N THR A 90 -12.16 6.77 0.61
CA THR A 90 -11.31 5.58 0.70
C THR A 90 -11.06 4.99 -0.69
N LEU A 91 -9.79 4.73 -1.00
CA LEU A 91 -9.36 3.84 -2.08
C LEU A 91 -8.99 2.50 -1.43
N GLU A 92 -9.85 1.49 -1.62
CA GLU A 92 -9.59 0.11 -1.17
C GLU A 92 -9.01 -0.72 -2.33
N ALA A 93 -7.92 -1.45 -2.05
CA ALA A 93 -7.36 -2.42 -2.99
C ALA A 93 -6.77 -3.64 -2.26
N ASP A 94 -6.73 -4.81 -2.91
CA ASP A 94 -5.97 -5.93 -2.33
C ASP A 94 -4.47 -5.60 -2.36
N GLU A 95 -3.99 -5.11 -3.51
CA GLU A 95 -2.60 -4.69 -3.68
C GLU A 95 -2.51 -3.31 -4.35
N MET A 96 -1.48 -2.56 -3.97
CA MET A 96 -1.16 -1.26 -4.55
C MET A 96 0.32 -1.11 -4.82
N ASP A 97 0.66 -0.43 -5.91
CA ASP A 97 1.99 0.14 -6.09
C ASP A 97 1.96 1.53 -6.73
N THR A 98 3.05 2.26 -6.53
CA THR A 98 3.26 3.54 -7.18
C THR A 98 4.70 3.68 -7.64
N LEU A 99 4.88 4.41 -8.74
CA LEU A 99 6.16 4.73 -9.34
C LEU A 99 6.17 6.22 -9.64
N TRP A 100 6.59 7.01 -8.66
CA TRP A 100 6.66 8.46 -8.73
C TRP A 100 5.29 9.12 -8.97
N GLY A 101 4.34 9.04 -8.03
CA GLY A 101 3.01 9.66 -8.20
C GLY A 101 2.72 10.78 -7.21
N THR A 102 1.59 11.46 -7.39
CA THR A 102 0.99 12.34 -6.37
C THR A 102 -0.37 11.80 -5.93
N ILE A 103 -0.56 11.64 -4.62
CA ILE A 103 -1.87 11.33 -4.04
C ILE A 103 -2.34 12.57 -3.29
N VAL A 104 -3.40 13.20 -3.77
CA VAL A 104 -4.02 14.37 -3.11
C VAL A 104 -5.11 13.88 -2.18
N SER A 105 -4.96 14.19 -0.90
CA SER A 105 -5.80 13.71 0.19
C SER A 105 -6.22 14.87 1.11
N ASP A 106 -7.45 14.81 1.58
CA ASP A 106 -7.99 15.63 2.65
C ASP A 106 -8.58 14.70 3.71
N ASN A 107 -7.69 14.07 4.49
CA ASN A 107 -8.02 12.98 5.41
C ASN A 107 -8.61 11.73 4.75
N GLY A 108 -8.35 11.54 3.45
CA GLY A 108 -8.68 10.32 2.73
C GLY A 108 -7.97 9.09 3.29
N LYS A 109 -8.33 7.92 2.77
CA LYS A 109 -7.79 6.65 3.23
C LYS A 109 -7.32 5.77 2.07
N LEU A 110 -6.09 5.27 2.18
CA LEU A 110 -5.65 4.10 1.44
C LEU A 110 -5.89 2.88 2.33
N LYS A 111 -6.73 1.95 1.90
CA LYS A 111 -6.97 0.69 2.60
C LYS A 111 -6.51 -0.46 1.73
N VAL A 112 -5.34 -1.00 2.04
CA VAL A 112 -4.68 -1.97 1.16
C VAL A 112 -4.23 -3.19 1.94
N THR A 113 -4.28 -4.40 1.35
CA THR A 113 -3.65 -5.54 2.03
C THR A 113 -2.13 -5.43 1.89
N GLY A 114 -1.65 -5.21 0.66
CA GLY A 114 -0.22 -5.15 0.33
C GLY A 114 0.20 -3.90 -0.45
N ILE A 115 1.36 -3.34 -0.11
CA ILE A 115 2.03 -2.28 -0.88
C ILE A 115 3.34 -2.81 -1.48
N ASN A 116 3.49 -2.78 -2.82
CA ASN A 116 4.66 -3.39 -3.44
C ASN A 116 5.13 -2.78 -4.79
N PRO A 117 5.86 -1.65 -4.79
CA PRO A 117 6.11 -0.73 -3.67
C PRO A 117 5.30 0.58 -3.78
N LEU A 118 5.24 1.36 -2.71
CA LEU A 118 4.90 2.79 -2.79
C LEU A 118 6.23 3.54 -2.92
N TYR A 119 6.59 3.96 -4.14
CA TYR A 119 7.92 4.49 -4.44
C TYR A 119 7.89 5.88 -5.05
N GLY A 120 8.68 6.80 -4.49
CA GLY A 120 8.92 8.12 -5.09
C GLY A 120 7.71 9.05 -5.03
N THR A 121 6.73 8.74 -4.17
CA THR A 121 5.40 9.35 -4.19
C THR A 121 5.32 10.57 -3.28
N TYR A 122 4.62 11.60 -3.73
CA TYR A 122 4.22 12.72 -2.89
C TYR A 122 2.78 12.53 -2.42
N ILE A 123 2.55 12.50 -1.12
CA ILE A 123 1.20 12.51 -0.55
C ILE A 123 0.90 13.94 -0.10
N GLN A 124 0.02 14.62 -0.83
CA GLN A 124 -0.37 15.99 -0.56
C GLN A 124 -1.56 16.01 0.41
N GLY A 125 -1.36 16.64 1.57
CA GLY A 125 -2.38 16.74 2.62
C GLY A 125 -2.37 15.56 3.59
N PRO A 126 -3.24 15.58 4.61
CA PRO A 126 -3.32 14.53 5.62
C PRO A 126 -3.91 13.24 5.06
N ILE A 127 -3.43 12.09 5.54
CA ILE A 127 -3.76 10.77 4.99
C ILE A 127 -3.91 9.69 6.08
N ASN A 128 -4.82 8.76 5.87
CA ASN A 128 -4.92 7.51 6.60
C ASN A 128 -4.44 6.33 5.72
N ILE A 129 -3.62 5.43 6.25
CA ILE A 129 -3.12 4.26 5.52
C ILE A 129 -3.32 3.02 6.38
N ASP A 130 -4.21 2.13 5.96
CA ASP A 130 -4.39 0.81 6.58
C ASP A 130 -3.67 -0.22 5.70
N LEU A 131 -2.73 -0.99 6.27
CA LEU A 131 -1.99 -2.02 5.55
C LEU A 131 -1.55 -3.22 6.38
N GLU A 132 -1.51 -4.40 5.74
CA GLU A 132 -0.97 -5.62 6.35
C GLU A 132 0.53 -5.79 6.06
N TYR A 133 0.99 -5.48 4.84
CA TYR A 133 2.41 -5.56 4.52
C TYR A 133 2.79 -4.57 3.44
N GLY A 134 4.07 -4.25 3.34
CA GLY A 134 4.55 -3.56 2.15
C GLY A 134 5.88 -2.84 2.28
N ARG A 135 6.31 -2.28 1.15
CA ARG A 135 7.55 -1.50 1.01
C ARG A 135 7.20 -0.09 0.57
N LEU A 136 7.49 0.86 1.45
CA LEU A 136 7.29 2.28 1.28
C LEU A 136 8.66 2.94 1.32
N PHE A 137 9.01 3.73 0.30
CA PHE A 137 10.30 4.41 0.25
C PHE A 137 10.32 5.56 -0.76
N GLY A 138 11.13 6.59 -0.49
CA GLY A 138 11.20 7.76 -1.36
C GLY A 138 9.93 8.63 -1.28
N ILE A 139 9.22 8.60 -0.16
CA ILE A 139 7.91 9.24 0.00
C ILE A 139 8.05 10.54 0.77
N THR A 140 7.38 11.58 0.28
CA THR A 140 7.13 12.79 1.07
C THR A 140 5.67 12.84 1.48
N TYR A 141 5.40 12.81 2.79
CA TYR A 141 4.08 13.01 3.37
C TYR A 141 3.94 14.49 3.74
N GLY A 142 3.08 15.20 3.02
CA GLY A 142 2.90 16.65 3.14
C GLY A 142 2.08 17.10 4.35
N GLY A 143 1.19 16.24 4.87
CA GLY A 143 0.36 16.52 6.04
C GLY A 143 0.48 15.47 7.13
N ASP A 144 -0.49 15.46 8.05
CA ASP A 144 -0.57 14.49 9.13
C ASP A 144 -0.81 13.08 8.59
N VAL A 145 -0.20 12.07 9.22
CA VAL A 145 -0.29 10.67 8.79
C VAL A 145 -0.82 9.82 9.94
N VAL A 146 -1.88 9.07 9.68
CA VAL A 146 -2.29 7.94 10.51
C VAL A 146 -2.02 6.66 9.72
N MET A 147 -1.11 5.82 10.21
CA MET A 147 -0.80 4.55 9.59
C MET A 147 -1.17 3.41 10.54
N HIS A 148 -2.11 2.58 10.12
CA HIS A 148 -2.55 1.40 10.85
C HIS A 148 -1.95 0.13 10.24
N VAL A 149 -1.06 -0.49 11.01
CA VAL A 149 -0.30 -1.69 10.61
C VAL A 149 -0.92 -2.91 11.29
N THR A 150 -1.53 -3.77 10.49
CA THR A 150 -2.24 -4.99 10.94
C THR A 150 -1.54 -6.27 10.50
N SER A 151 -0.23 -6.20 10.26
CA SER A 151 0.59 -7.28 9.70
C SER A 151 0.34 -8.64 10.33
N LYS A 152 0.17 -9.69 9.51
CA LYS A 152 0.01 -11.08 9.95
C LYS A 152 1.37 -11.78 10.09
N ALA A 153 1.46 -12.80 10.94
CA ALA A 153 2.72 -13.47 11.25
C ALA A 153 3.18 -14.29 10.05
N ASN A 154 4.38 -13.99 9.52
CA ASN A 154 5.16 -14.78 8.55
C ASN A 154 4.35 -15.71 7.61
N GLN A 155 3.29 -15.21 6.97
CA GLN A 155 2.48 -16.02 6.05
C GLN A 155 3.12 -16.10 4.66
N TYR A 156 4.05 -15.21 4.35
CA TYR A 156 4.70 -15.14 3.04
C TYR A 156 6.20 -15.46 3.20
N ASN A 157 6.57 -16.70 2.90
CA ASN A 157 7.94 -17.21 3.00
C ASN A 157 8.78 -16.99 1.73
N TRP A 158 8.26 -16.23 0.75
CA TRP A 158 8.98 -15.92 -0.48
C TRP A 158 9.37 -14.45 -0.52
N TRP A 159 10.68 -14.22 -0.53
CA TRP A 159 11.27 -12.93 -0.85
C TRP A 159 10.70 -12.42 -2.20
N PRO A 160 10.21 -11.17 -2.28
CA PRO A 160 10.38 -10.05 -1.35
C PRO A 160 9.17 -9.77 -0.42
N ARG A 161 8.19 -10.68 -0.29
CA ARG A 161 7.00 -10.47 0.54
C ARG A 161 7.30 -10.75 2.01
N ASN A 162 8.14 -9.92 2.62
CA ASN A 162 8.30 -9.91 4.07
C ASN A 162 6.93 -9.57 4.69
N SER A 163 6.50 -10.32 5.70
CA SER A 163 5.18 -10.23 6.32
C SER A 163 5.01 -9.02 7.25
N GLY A 164 5.66 -7.90 6.90
CA GLY A 164 5.73 -6.68 7.68
C GLY A 164 5.74 -5.45 6.80
N VAL A 165 5.78 -4.28 7.44
CA VAL A 165 5.81 -2.99 6.78
C VAL A 165 7.22 -2.42 6.88
N TYR A 166 7.75 -1.95 5.75
CA TYR A 166 9.06 -1.32 5.66
C TYR A 166 8.87 0.11 5.15
N ILE A 167 9.24 1.06 5.99
CA ILE A 167 9.27 2.50 5.71
C ILE A 167 10.72 2.90 5.52
N SER A 168 11.00 3.67 4.48
CA SER A 168 12.33 3.98 4.00
C SER A 168 13.11 2.68 3.78
N TYR A 169 12.62 1.86 2.84
CA TYR A 169 13.26 0.59 2.49
C TYR A 169 14.61 0.77 1.78
N ASN A 170 14.77 1.75 0.89
CA ASN A 170 16.02 2.02 0.15
C ASN A 170 16.14 3.47 -0.36
N ALA A 171 15.20 4.34 0.01
CA ALA A 171 15.17 5.75 -0.36
C ALA A 171 14.50 6.52 0.77
N ASN A 172 14.88 7.79 0.92
CA ASN A 172 14.51 8.59 2.09
C ASN A 172 13.01 8.90 2.13
N ASP A 173 12.43 8.79 3.30
CA ASP A 173 11.06 9.23 3.57
C ASP A 173 11.07 10.49 4.43
N THR A 174 10.13 11.40 4.19
CA THR A 174 9.94 12.63 4.99
C THR A 174 8.48 12.77 5.40
N PHE A 175 8.25 12.87 6.70
CA PHE A 175 6.95 13.16 7.32
C PHE A 175 6.94 14.61 7.82
N LYS A 176 6.18 15.47 7.15
CA LYS A 176 6.11 16.91 7.47
C LYS A 176 5.08 17.24 8.57
N GLY A 177 4.02 16.44 8.68
CA GLY A 177 2.97 16.58 9.71
C GLY A 177 3.20 15.66 10.91
N ASN A 178 2.24 15.69 11.84
CA ASN A 178 2.20 14.74 12.96
C ASN A 178 1.99 13.33 12.41
N VAL A 179 2.61 12.35 13.06
CA VAL A 179 2.48 10.95 12.67
C VAL A 179 1.91 10.14 13.81
N LYS A 180 0.94 9.29 13.51
CA LYS A 180 0.41 8.28 14.41
C LYS A 180 0.53 6.92 13.76
N PHE A 181 1.40 6.08 14.32
CA PHE A 181 1.45 4.66 13.98
C PHE A 181 0.56 3.90 14.96
N ILE A 182 -0.45 3.21 14.44
CA ILE A 182 -1.27 2.25 15.18
C ILE A 182 -0.80 0.87 14.76
N VAL A 183 -0.38 0.06 15.71
CA VAL A 183 0.32 -1.19 15.47
C VAL A 183 -0.41 -2.29 16.23
N ASP A 184 -1.31 -2.97 15.51
CA ASP A 184 -2.27 -3.92 16.07
C ASP A 184 -2.06 -5.36 15.53
N GLY A 185 -1.02 -5.57 14.72
CA GLY A 185 -0.66 -6.85 14.12
C GLY A 185 0.35 -7.69 14.91
N VAL A 186 0.85 -8.71 14.24
CA VAL A 186 1.90 -9.64 14.70
C VAL A 186 3.16 -9.65 13.81
N GLY A 187 3.15 -8.97 12.66
CA GLY A 187 4.32 -8.83 11.76
C GLY A 187 5.04 -7.50 11.92
N ASP A 188 6.35 -7.43 11.66
CA ASP A 188 7.20 -6.29 12.06
C ASP A 188 6.93 -4.97 11.28
N LEU A 189 6.99 -3.82 11.98
CA LEU A 189 7.09 -2.48 11.39
C LEU A 189 8.55 -2.03 11.45
N ASN A 190 9.17 -1.79 10.29
CA ASN A 190 10.56 -1.40 10.18
C ASN A 190 10.64 0.01 9.60
N ILE A 191 11.35 0.91 10.27
CA ILE A 191 11.44 2.33 9.91
C ILE A 191 12.91 2.71 9.76
N GLY A 192 13.26 3.30 8.62
CA GLY A 192 14.63 3.75 8.33
C GLY A 192 15.54 2.54 8.14
N THR A 193 15.39 1.83 7.02
CA THR A 193 16.12 0.58 6.75
C THR A 193 17.08 0.71 5.55
N PHE A 194 18.12 -0.12 5.51
CA PHE A 194 19.07 -0.23 4.37
C PHE A 194 19.68 1.11 3.90
N ALA A 195 20.46 1.76 4.75
CA ALA A 195 21.20 3.00 4.43
C ALA A 195 20.35 4.18 3.93
N SER A 196 19.05 4.18 4.22
CA SER A 196 18.14 5.30 3.96
C SER A 196 17.81 6.08 5.22
N THR A 197 17.27 7.30 5.06
CA THR A 197 16.87 8.17 6.17
C THR A 197 15.35 8.37 6.20
N THR A 198 14.74 8.11 7.35
CA THR A 198 13.38 8.57 7.66
C THR A 198 13.45 9.82 8.52
N LEU A 199 12.89 10.92 8.03
CA LEU A 199 12.79 12.18 8.77
C LEU A 199 11.36 12.43 9.26
N PHE A 200 11.19 12.64 10.56
CA PHE A 200 9.96 13.10 11.20
C PHE A 200 10.14 14.54 11.66
N GLU A 201 9.41 15.48 11.06
CA GLU A 201 9.54 16.92 11.37
C GLU A 201 8.69 17.39 12.56
N LYS A 202 7.67 16.60 12.91
CA LYS A 202 6.71 16.87 13.99
C LYS A 202 6.57 15.65 14.88
N LYS A 203 5.70 15.78 15.90
CA LYS A 203 5.39 14.73 16.86
C LYS A 203 5.07 13.39 16.19
N VAL A 204 5.60 12.32 16.79
CA VAL A 204 5.28 10.94 16.42
C VAL A 204 4.68 10.19 17.61
N ASP A 205 3.49 9.66 17.44
CA ASP A 205 2.81 8.80 18.41
C ASP A 205 2.84 7.35 17.91
N PHE A 206 3.35 6.43 18.71
CA PHE A 206 3.23 4.99 18.50
C PHE A 206 2.19 4.43 19.46
N ILE A 207 1.14 3.81 18.93
CA ILE A 207 0.14 3.09 19.70
C ILE A 207 0.35 1.61 19.40
N LEU A 208 0.85 0.88 20.40
CA LEU A 208 1.15 -0.55 20.28
C LEU A 208 0.07 -1.33 21.00
N SER A 209 -0.81 -1.99 20.23
CA SER A 209 -1.88 -2.79 20.80
C SER A 209 -1.43 -4.21 21.05
N ASN A 210 -1.71 -4.69 22.26
CA ASN A 210 -1.34 -6.02 22.73
C ASN A 210 0.18 -6.22 22.61
N PRO A 211 1.02 -5.81 23.59
CA PRO A 211 2.47 -6.05 23.58
C PRO A 211 2.87 -7.36 24.31
N GLY A 212 3.94 -8.03 23.86
CA GLY A 212 4.15 -9.47 24.12
C GLY A 212 5.00 -10.18 23.03
N PRO A 213 5.38 -11.46 23.23
CA PRO A 213 6.50 -12.08 22.50
C PRO A 213 6.24 -12.40 21.02
N ASN A 214 4.97 -12.46 20.60
CA ASN A 214 4.56 -12.84 19.24
C ASN A 214 3.88 -11.68 18.46
N GLN A 215 4.10 -10.42 18.86
CA GLN A 215 3.44 -9.26 18.25
C GLN A 215 4.34 -8.44 17.35
N THR A 216 3.73 -7.50 16.61
CA THR A 216 4.45 -6.56 15.77
C THR A 216 5.47 -5.80 16.60
N ARG A 217 6.73 -5.92 16.20
CA ARG A 217 7.82 -5.13 16.76
C ARG A 217 8.02 -3.90 15.89
N VAL A 218 8.30 -2.77 16.53
CA VAL A 218 8.74 -1.56 15.82
C VAL A 218 10.25 -1.51 15.87
N TYR A 219 10.88 -1.58 14.70
CA TYR A 219 12.31 -1.50 14.54
C TYR A 219 12.69 -0.18 13.88
N PHE A 220 13.73 0.46 14.41
CA PHE A 220 14.28 1.70 13.87
C PHE A 220 15.70 1.47 13.36
N SER A 221 16.08 2.17 12.30
CA SER A 221 17.47 2.37 11.90
C SER A 221 18.23 1.05 11.66
N GLN A 222 17.55 0.06 11.08
CA GLN A 222 18.17 -1.24 10.81
C GLN A 222 19.07 -1.18 9.56
N ARG A 223 20.10 -2.03 9.55
CA ARG A 223 20.95 -2.26 8.35
C ARG A 223 21.56 -0.96 7.79
N GLY A 224 22.02 -0.08 8.69
CA GLY A 224 22.65 1.19 8.34
C GLY A 224 21.69 2.33 8.00
N GLY A 225 20.37 2.12 8.08
CA GLY A 225 19.40 3.21 7.96
C GLY A 225 19.39 4.13 9.18
N THR A 226 18.75 5.30 9.05
CA THR A 226 18.67 6.33 10.09
C THR A 226 17.23 6.80 10.27
N SER A 227 16.78 6.97 11.50
CA SER A 227 15.52 7.64 11.85
C SER A 227 15.83 8.93 12.61
N ILE A 228 15.33 10.07 12.11
CA ILE A 228 15.54 11.39 12.71
C ILE A 228 14.19 11.91 13.21
N PHE A 229 14.11 12.22 14.50
CA PHE A 229 12.94 12.84 15.13
C PHE A 229 13.30 14.26 15.54
N LYS A 230 12.62 15.26 14.98
CA LYS A 230 12.84 16.69 15.31
C LYS A 230 11.95 17.20 16.46
N ASP A 231 11.01 16.38 16.93
CA ASP A 231 10.01 16.71 17.94
C ASP A 231 9.77 15.48 18.84
N SER A 232 8.80 15.58 19.74
CA SER A 232 8.40 14.55 20.70
C SER A 232 8.05 13.21 20.04
N VAL A 233 8.46 12.14 20.71
CA VAL A 233 8.10 10.77 20.38
C VAL A 233 7.39 10.18 21.59
N ASN A 234 6.14 9.78 21.41
CA ASN A 234 5.33 9.15 22.44
C ASN A 234 5.09 7.68 22.10
N VAL A 235 5.10 6.83 23.12
CA VAL A 235 4.78 5.41 22.97
C VAL A 235 3.67 5.07 23.96
N PHE A 236 2.56 4.60 23.44
CA PHE A 236 1.38 4.17 24.19
C PHE A 236 1.25 2.66 24.06
N LEU A 237 1.09 1.99 25.20
CA LEU A 237 0.83 0.55 25.26
C LEU A 237 -0.63 0.34 25.64
N THR A 238 -1.39 -0.30 24.76
CA THR A 238 -2.78 -0.69 25.05
C THR A 238 -2.79 -2.18 25.40
N PRO A 239 -3.09 -2.57 26.66
CA PRO A 239 -3.12 -3.97 27.07
C PRO A 239 -4.14 -4.76 26.25
N GLY A 240 -3.79 -5.97 25.82
CA GLY A 240 -4.75 -6.91 25.28
C GLY A 240 -5.70 -7.45 26.35
N PRO A 241 -6.85 -8.04 25.98
CA PRO A 241 -7.85 -8.57 26.93
C PRO A 241 -7.32 -9.64 27.90
N SER A 242 -6.13 -10.19 27.67
CA SER A 242 -5.45 -11.18 28.51
C SER A 242 -4.58 -10.60 29.63
N PHE A 243 -4.46 -9.26 29.75
CA PHE A 243 -3.70 -8.58 30.82
C PHE A 243 -4.58 -8.17 32.01
N ILE A 244 -5.65 -8.91 32.31
CA ILE A 244 -6.27 -8.85 33.64
C ILE A 244 -5.51 -9.87 34.49
N PRO A 245 -4.71 -9.45 35.49
CA PRO A 245 -4.15 -10.39 36.44
C PRO A 245 -5.33 -11.13 37.08
N SER A 246 -5.35 -12.46 36.97
CA SER A 246 -6.25 -13.24 37.82
C SER A 246 -5.86 -12.95 39.26
N LEU A 247 -6.72 -12.24 39.98
CA LEU A 247 -6.66 -12.21 41.44
C LEU A 247 -7.04 -13.61 41.92
N SER A 248 -6.03 -14.45 42.12
CA SER A 248 -6.13 -15.73 42.82
C SER A 248 -4.90 -15.93 43.67
#